data_AF-A0A1E3GGJ4-F1
#
_entry.id   AF-A0A1E3GGJ4-F1
#
_cell.length_a   1.000
_cell.length_b   1.000
_cell.length_c   1.000
_cell.angle_alpha   90.00
_cell.angle_beta   90.00
_cell.angle_gamma   90.00
#
_symmetry.space_group_name_H-M   'P 1'
#
loop_
_entity.id
_entity.type
_entity.pdbx_description
1 polymer ?
#
loop_
_entity_poly.entity_id
_entity_poly.type
_entity_poly.pdbx_seq_one_letter_code
_entity_poly.pdbx_strand_id
1 'polypeptide(L)'
;MKLSLSLQQDFQSPELVLKRAYIKKVVETTLRHIGTQSNCEIGIACVDNDESHKLNLEYRDKDKPTNVLSFPSELPDEMAQFLDAFPIGDLVICIPVVLREASEQGKAPLTHFTHMLVHGTLHLMGYDHETSDEDAEEMESIEIEILAKLGFENPYLEQN
;
A
#
# COMPACT_ATOMS: atom_id res chain seq x y z
N MET A 1 -0.74 15.48 -12.15
CA MET A 1 -0.25 14.13 -11.86
C MET A 1 -0.72 13.09 -12.88
N LYS A 2 0.26 12.45 -13.53
CA LYS A 2 0.17 11.10 -14.11
C LYS A 2 0.90 10.11 -13.18
N LEU A 3 0.39 8.89 -13.04
CA LEU A 3 1.06 7.81 -12.32
C LEU A 3 1.62 6.76 -13.30
N SER A 4 2.93 6.54 -13.24
CA SER A 4 3.58 5.32 -13.76
C SER A 4 3.50 4.24 -12.69
N LEU A 5 3.12 3.03 -13.08
CA LEU A 5 2.98 1.88 -12.19
C LEU A 5 3.78 0.72 -12.78
N SER A 6 4.71 0.15 -12.03
CA SER A 6 5.22 -1.20 -12.33
C SER A 6 4.45 -2.21 -11.50
N LEU A 7 4.00 -3.30 -12.10
CA LEU A 7 3.21 -4.32 -11.39
C LEU A 7 3.76 -5.71 -11.70
N GLN A 8 4.22 -6.38 -10.67
CA GLN A 8 4.65 -7.78 -10.67
C GLN A 8 3.64 -8.60 -9.88
N GLN A 9 3.14 -9.68 -10.47
CA GLN A 9 2.10 -10.54 -9.88
C GLN A 9 2.54 -12.00 -9.95
N ASP A 10 3.60 -12.31 -9.22
CA ASP A 10 4.18 -13.65 -9.19
C ASP A 10 3.26 -14.64 -8.47
N PHE A 11 2.50 -14.14 -7.49
CA PHE A 11 1.44 -14.89 -6.85
C PHE A 11 0.06 -14.41 -7.32
N GLN A 12 -0.81 -15.36 -7.66
CA GLN A 12 -2.19 -15.11 -8.06
C GLN A 12 -3.15 -16.01 -7.28
N SER A 13 -4.30 -15.46 -6.88
CA SER A 13 -5.36 -16.21 -6.23
C SER A 13 -6.70 -15.96 -6.91
N PRO A 14 -7.55 -16.98 -7.09
CA PRO A 14 -8.91 -16.80 -7.60
C PRO A 14 -9.79 -15.94 -6.68
N GLU A 15 -9.47 -15.88 -5.38
CA GLU A 15 -10.20 -15.09 -4.39
C GLU A 15 -9.91 -13.58 -4.51
N LEU A 16 -8.80 -13.21 -5.16
CA LEU A 16 -8.36 -11.83 -5.30
C LEU A 16 -7.76 -11.59 -6.69
N VAL A 17 -8.65 -11.29 -7.64
CA VAL A 17 -8.25 -10.97 -9.03
C VAL A 17 -7.91 -9.49 -9.14
N LEU A 18 -6.61 -9.20 -9.18
CA LEU A 18 -6.09 -7.83 -9.18
C LEU A 18 -5.85 -7.31 -10.61
N LYS A 19 -6.65 -6.35 -11.03
CA LYS A 19 -6.45 -5.64 -12.30
C LYS A 19 -5.52 -4.45 -12.10
N ARG A 20 -4.53 -4.31 -12.98
CA ARG A 20 -3.62 -3.15 -13.02
C ARG A 20 -4.35 -1.80 -12.98
N ALA A 21 -5.45 -1.66 -13.71
CA ALA A 21 -6.27 -0.44 -13.73
C ALA A 21 -6.89 -0.12 -12.36
N TYR A 22 -7.27 -1.15 -11.60
CA TYR A 22 -7.82 -0.99 -10.25
C TYR A 22 -6.74 -0.52 -9.27
N ILE A 23 -5.60 -1.21 -9.23
CA ILE A 23 -4.44 -0.83 -8.41
C ILE A 23 -4.04 0.61 -8.70
N LYS A 24 -3.89 0.95 -10.00
CA LYS A 24 -3.58 2.31 -10.43
C LYS A 24 -4.61 3.33 -9.92
N LYS A 25 -5.91 3.03 -9.98
CA LYS A 25 -6.96 3.93 -9.48
C LYS A 25 -6.83 4.16 -7.96
N VAL A 26 -6.57 3.11 -7.18
CA VAL A 26 -6.41 3.24 -5.73
C VAL A 26 -5.23 4.14 -5.40
N VAL A 27 -4.05 3.85 -5.94
CA VAL A 27 -2.85 4.68 -5.71
C VAL A 27 -3.04 6.12 -6.20
N GLU A 28 -3.60 6.34 -7.38
CA GLU A 28 -3.89 7.69 -7.87
C GLU A 28 -4.88 8.44 -6.96
N THR A 29 -5.83 7.73 -6.35
CA THR A 29 -6.80 8.32 -5.41
C THR A 29 -6.10 8.72 -4.11
N THR A 30 -5.24 7.86 -3.58
CA THR A 30 -4.42 8.14 -2.39
C THR A 30 -3.52 9.36 -2.61
N LEU A 31 -2.71 9.36 -3.67
CA LEU A 31 -1.79 10.46 -3.97
C LEU A 31 -2.51 11.79 -4.19
N ARG A 32 -3.65 11.78 -4.89
CA ARG A 32 -4.45 12.99 -5.06
C ARG A 32 -5.08 13.47 -3.75
N HIS A 33 -5.45 12.56 -2.87
CA HIS A 33 -6.04 12.89 -1.57
C HIS A 33 -5.04 13.70 -0.74
N ILE A 34 -3.79 13.25 -0.65
CA ILE A 34 -2.73 13.92 0.11
C ILE A 34 -2.12 15.13 -0.64
N GLY A 35 -2.71 15.54 -1.76
CA GLY A 35 -2.31 16.77 -2.48
C GLY A 35 -1.13 16.62 -3.44
N THR A 36 -0.68 15.42 -3.77
CA THR A 36 0.42 15.22 -4.73
C THR A 36 0.03 15.71 -6.13
N GLN A 37 0.80 16.67 -6.66
CA GLN A 37 0.53 17.27 -7.98
C GLN A 37 1.49 16.80 -9.08
N SER A 38 2.73 16.47 -8.70
CA SER A 38 3.80 15.97 -9.57
C SER A 38 3.44 14.64 -10.21
N ASN A 39 4.10 14.26 -11.30
CA ASN A 39 4.00 12.90 -11.80
C ASN A 39 4.79 11.97 -10.88
N CYS A 40 4.29 10.75 -10.67
CA CYS A 40 4.91 9.79 -9.77
C CYS A 40 5.12 8.44 -10.44
N GLU A 41 6.06 7.68 -9.93
CA GLU A 41 6.31 6.28 -10.28
C GLU A 41 6.32 5.41 -9.02
N ILE A 42 5.62 4.28 -9.07
CA ILE A 42 5.54 3.30 -7.99
C ILE A 42 5.73 1.89 -8.56
N GLY A 43 6.50 1.05 -7.87
CA GLY A 43 6.53 -0.39 -8.11
C GLY A 43 5.66 -1.14 -7.11
N ILE A 44 4.93 -2.16 -7.57
CA ILE A 44 4.11 -3.01 -6.71
C ILE A 44 4.39 -4.46 -7.09
N ALA A 45 4.79 -5.27 -6.11
CA ALA A 45 4.96 -6.71 -6.23
C ALA A 45 3.95 -7.44 -5.35
N CYS A 46 3.15 -8.32 -5.95
CA CYS A 46 2.28 -9.25 -5.26
C CYS A 46 2.99 -10.60 -5.15
N VAL A 47 3.36 -10.96 -3.92
CA VAL A 47 4.24 -12.10 -3.62
C VAL A 47 3.57 -13.14 -2.73
N ASP A 48 4.22 -14.29 -2.57
CA ASP A 48 3.82 -15.34 -1.64
C ASP A 48 4.41 -15.15 -0.24
N ASN A 49 4.23 -16.15 0.63
CA ASN A 49 4.77 -16.12 1.99
C ASN A 49 6.29 -16.21 2.02
N ASP A 50 6.91 -16.95 1.11
CA ASP A 50 8.35 -17.23 1.15
C ASP A 50 9.15 -15.98 0.81
N GLU A 51 8.76 -15.26 -0.26
CA GLU A 51 9.43 -14.00 -0.60
C GLU A 51 9.11 -12.90 0.41
N SER A 52 7.86 -12.82 0.92
CA SER A 52 7.52 -11.89 1.99
C SER A 52 8.32 -12.13 3.27
N HIS A 53 8.46 -13.39 3.69
CA HIS A 53 9.23 -13.79 4.86
C HIS A 53 10.71 -13.39 4.72
N LYS A 54 11.31 -13.73 3.58
CA LYS A 54 12.70 -13.38 3.26
C LYS A 54 12.92 -11.88 3.34
N LEU A 55 12.07 -11.07 2.71
CA LEU A 55 12.20 -9.61 2.71
C LEU A 55 11.95 -9.02 4.10
N ASN A 56 10.97 -9.52 4.86
CA ASN A 56 10.70 -9.01 6.19
C ASN A 56 11.83 -9.34 7.18
N LEU A 57 12.49 -10.48 7.02
CA LEU A 57 13.68 -10.84 7.77
C LEU A 57 14.87 -9.94 7.37
N GLU A 58 15.11 -9.77 6.07
CA GLU A 58 16.25 -8.99 5.56
C GLU A 58 16.18 -7.51 5.93
N TYR A 59 15.01 -6.89 5.80
CA TYR A 59 14.84 -5.44 5.94
C TYR A 59 14.28 -4.99 7.29
N ARG A 60 13.57 -5.87 8.03
CA ARG A 60 12.98 -5.53 9.35
C ARG A 60 13.42 -6.46 10.49
N ASP A 61 14.30 -7.43 10.24
CA ASP A 61 14.74 -8.46 11.23
C ASP A 61 13.56 -9.23 11.86
N LYS A 62 12.47 -9.42 11.08
CA LYS A 62 11.25 -10.10 11.52
C LYS A 62 11.14 -11.45 10.82
N ASP A 63 11.34 -12.53 11.58
CA ASP A 63 11.29 -13.93 11.11
C ASP A 63 9.84 -14.44 10.89
N LYS A 64 9.05 -13.74 10.08
CA LYS A 64 7.68 -14.08 9.67
C LYS A 64 7.27 -13.30 8.41
N PRO A 65 6.38 -13.81 7.54
CA PRO A 65 5.79 -12.98 6.48
C PRO A 65 4.89 -11.88 7.08
N THR A 66 4.65 -10.82 6.31
CA THR A 66 3.78 -9.69 6.69
C THR A 66 2.88 -9.29 5.53
N ASN A 67 1.79 -8.57 5.80
CA ASN A 67 0.81 -8.16 4.80
C ASN A 67 1.39 -7.22 3.73
N VAL A 68 2.10 -6.17 4.14
CA VAL A 68 2.73 -5.18 3.27
C VAL A 68 4.08 -4.74 3.82
N LEU A 69 5.03 -4.53 2.91
CA LEU A 69 6.30 -3.85 3.14
C LEU A 69 6.37 -2.65 2.17
N SER A 70 6.81 -1.51 2.70
CA SER A 70 6.99 -0.28 1.93
C SER A 70 8.47 0.09 1.88
N PHE A 71 8.99 0.31 0.68
CA PHE A 71 10.38 0.70 0.42
C PHE A 71 10.36 2.10 -0.21
N PRO A 72 10.38 3.18 0.60
CA PRO A 72 10.36 4.54 0.08
C PRO A 72 11.62 4.84 -0.73
N SER A 73 11.47 5.67 -1.75
CA SER A 73 12.60 6.15 -2.54
C SER A 73 13.52 7.04 -1.70
N GLU A 74 14.83 6.79 -1.78
CA GLU A 74 15.85 7.61 -1.10
C GLU A 74 16.28 8.85 -1.93
N LEU A 75 15.63 9.09 -3.07
CA LEU A 75 15.97 10.23 -3.93
C LEU A 75 15.58 11.56 -3.26
N PRO A 76 16.50 12.53 -3.14
CA PRO A 76 16.16 13.83 -2.59
C PRO A 76 15.08 14.53 -3.40
N ASP A 77 14.14 15.20 -2.72
CA ASP A 77 13.05 15.97 -3.34
C ASP A 77 13.55 17.02 -4.34
N GLU A 78 14.73 17.58 -4.10
CA GLU A 78 15.41 18.54 -4.97
C GLU A 78 15.68 17.98 -6.38
N MET A 79 15.78 16.65 -6.50
CA MET A 79 15.96 15.96 -7.77
C MET A 79 14.65 15.78 -8.55
N ALA A 80 13.49 15.91 -7.90
CA ALA A 80 12.18 15.69 -8.51
C ALA A 80 11.94 16.60 -9.72
N GLN A 81 12.49 17.83 -9.70
CA GLN A 81 12.36 18.79 -10.82
C GLN A 81 13.09 18.37 -12.10
N PHE A 82 14.03 17.41 -12.03
CA PHE A 82 14.79 16.92 -13.16
C PHE A 82 14.24 15.60 -13.72
N LEU A 83 13.18 15.05 -13.12
CA LEU A 83 12.58 13.79 -13.51
C LEU A 83 11.20 14.02 -14.14
N ASP A 84 10.89 13.23 -15.17
CA ASP A 84 9.55 13.26 -15.79
C ASP A 84 8.46 12.74 -14.83
N ALA A 85 8.85 11.84 -13.92
CA ALA A 85 8.05 11.32 -12.82
C ALA A 85 8.95 11.02 -11.61
N PHE A 86 8.49 11.40 -10.42
CA PHE A 86 9.19 11.15 -9.17
C PHE A 86 8.95 9.72 -8.68
N PRO A 87 9.98 8.89 -8.50
CA PRO A 87 9.81 7.56 -7.94
C PRO A 87 9.49 7.68 -6.44
N ILE A 88 8.31 7.24 -6.03
CA ILE A 88 7.90 7.23 -4.61
C ILE A 88 8.36 5.96 -3.90
N GLY A 89 8.71 4.91 -4.65
CA GLY A 89 9.28 3.67 -4.13
C GLY A 89 8.50 2.42 -4.52
N ASP A 90 8.71 1.35 -3.75
CA ASP A 90 8.18 0.01 -4.04
C ASP A 90 7.31 -0.51 -2.88
N LEU A 91 6.21 -1.18 -3.23
CA LEU A 91 5.39 -1.96 -2.30
C LEU A 91 5.53 -3.45 -2.58
N VAL A 92 5.72 -4.22 -1.53
CA VAL A 92 5.64 -5.68 -1.58
C VAL A 92 4.45 -6.13 -0.74
N ILE A 93 3.45 -6.72 -1.38
CA ILE A 93 2.19 -7.15 -0.74
C ILE A 93 2.13 -8.68 -0.78
N CYS A 94 2.05 -9.31 0.40
CA CYS A 94 1.91 -10.75 0.52
C CYS A 94 0.45 -11.16 0.39
N ILE A 95 0.07 -11.72 -0.76
CA ILE A 95 -1.32 -12.08 -1.04
C ILE A 95 -1.86 -13.14 -0.05
N PRO A 96 -1.14 -14.22 0.29
CA PRO A 96 -1.61 -15.18 1.28
C PRO A 96 -1.90 -14.57 2.66
N VAL A 97 -1.06 -13.65 3.13
CA VAL A 97 -1.27 -12.97 4.42
C VAL A 97 -2.50 -12.07 4.35
N VAL A 98 -2.65 -11.28 3.28
CA VAL A 98 -3.84 -10.43 3.07
C VAL A 98 -5.12 -11.25 3.04
N LEU A 99 -5.14 -12.41 2.36
CA LEU A 99 -6.32 -13.29 2.32
C LEU A 99 -6.66 -13.86 3.70
N ARG A 100 -5.64 -14.29 4.45
CA ARG A 100 -5.82 -14.81 5.82
C ARG A 100 -6.40 -13.73 6.73
N GLU A 101 -5.81 -12.55 6.76
CA GLU A 101 -6.26 -11.44 7.61
C GLU A 101 -7.67 -10.98 7.22
N ALA A 102 -7.99 -10.91 5.93
CA ALA A 102 -9.33 -10.60 5.46
C ALA A 102 -10.35 -11.62 6.02
N SER A 103 -10.04 -12.91 5.95
CA SER A 103 -10.90 -13.96 6.50
C SER A 103 -11.03 -13.89 8.02
N GLU A 104 -9.94 -13.63 8.74
CA GLU A 104 -9.93 -13.51 10.21
C GLU A 104 -10.76 -12.32 10.70
N GLN A 105 -10.79 -11.24 9.90
CA GLN A 105 -11.52 -10.00 10.21
C GLN A 105 -12.94 -9.96 9.60
N GLY A 106 -13.38 -11.02 8.92
CA GLY A 106 -14.68 -11.03 8.23
C GLY A 106 -14.78 -10.08 7.02
N LYS A 107 -13.66 -9.56 6.54
CA LYS A 107 -13.60 -8.60 5.43
C LYS A 107 -13.52 -9.30 4.08
N ALA A 108 -14.06 -8.67 3.04
CA ALA A 108 -13.83 -9.12 1.67
C ALA A 108 -12.33 -8.98 1.31
N PRO A 109 -11.72 -9.95 0.61
CA PRO A 109 -10.32 -9.88 0.18
C PRO A 109 -9.92 -8.57 -0.50
N LEU A 110 -10.78 -8.06 -1.39
CA LEU A 110 -10.54 -6.81 -2.10
C LEU A 110 -10.55 -5.59 -1.17
N THR A 111 -11.38 -5.60 -0.12
CA THR A 111 -11.44 -4.54 0.88
C THR A 111 -10.14 -4.46 1.65
N HIS A 112 -9.68 -5.60 2.20
CA HIS A 112 -8.44 -5.64 2.97
C HIS A 112 -7.20 -5.35 2.11
N PHE A 113 -7.16 -5.89 0.89
CA PHE A 113 -6.10 -5.55 -0.07
C PHE A 113 -6.05 -4.05 -0.37
N THR A 114 -7.21 -3.41 -0.57
CA THR A 114 -7.28 -1.97 -0.85
C THR A 114 -6.81 -1.16 0.34
N HIS A 115 -7.15 -1.58 1.56
CA HIS A 115 -6.61 -0.96 2.77
C HIS A 115 -5.09 -1.06 2.81
N MET A 116 -4.50 -2.25 2.60
CA MET A 116 -3.04 -2.42 2.56
C MET A 116 -2.36 -1.63 1.45
N LEU A 117 -3.01 -1.47 0.30
CA LEU A 117 -2.48 -0.66 -0.79
C LEU A 117 -2.50 0.84 -0.47
N VAL A 118 -3.57 1.34 0.16
CA VAL A 118 -3.64 2.73 0.63
C VAL A 118 -2.59 2.97 1.72
N HIS A 119 -2.58 2.11 2.75
CA HIS A 119 -1.65 2.14 3.87
C HIS A 119 -0.19 2.15 3.40
N GLY A 120 0.18 1.19 2.55
CA GLY A 120 1.53 1.09 1.99
C GLY A 120 1.90 2.34 1.19
N THR A 121 0.98 2.88 0.38
CA THR A 121 1.21 4.11 -0.39
C THR A 121 1.44 5.32 0.52
N LEU A 122 0.72 5.44 1.63
CA LEU A 122 0.93 6.52 2.60
C LEU A 122 2.32 6.41 3.24
N HIS A 123 2.77 5.20 3.60
CA HIS A 123 4.13 4.98 4.07
C HIS A 123 5.21 5.40 3.06
N LEU A 124 5.01 5.13 1.76
CA LEU A 124 5.93 5.62 0.72
C LEU A 124 6.00 7.14 0.64
N MET A 125 4.95 7.83 1.09
CA MET A 125 4.85 9.29 1.10
C MET A 125 5.30 9.91 2.43
N GLY A 126 5.84 9.10 3.34
CA GLY A 126 6.42 9.57 4.61
C GLY A 126 5.45 9.63 5.79
N TYR A 127 4.21 9.16 5.64
CA TYR A 127 3.33 8.97 6.79
C TYR A 127 3.78 7.74 7.57
N ASP A 128 3.85 7.84 8.90
CA ASP A 128 4.26 6.73 9.76
C ASP A 128 3.37 6.70 11.00
N HIS A 129 2.76 5.55 11.27
CA HIS A 129 1.91 5.34 12.43
C HIS A 129 2.66 4.70 13.60
N GLU A 130 3.95 4.33 13.44
CA GLU A 130 4.77 3.74 14.50
C GLU A 130 5.47 4.81 15.37
N THR A 131 5.42 6.10 15.00
CA THR A 131 6.18 7.19 15.65
C THR A 131 5.47 7.81 16.86
N SER A 132 4.16 8.00 16.80
CA SER A 132 3.34 8.51 17.92
C SER A 132 1.87 8.19 17.73
N ASP A 133 1.09 8.28 18.82
CA ASP A 133 -0.37 8.13 18.76
C ASP A 133 -1.02 9.22 17.87
N GLU A 134 -0.46 10.44 17.86
CA GLU A 134 -0.94 11.55 17.04
C GLU A 134 -0.71 11.27 15.54
N ASP A 135 0.46 10.75 15.17
CA ASP A 135 0.77 10.39 13.78
C ASP A 135 -0.08 9.19 13.32
N ALA A 136 -0.33 8.23 14.22
CA ALA A 136 -1.24 7.12 13.97
C ALA A 136 -2.67 7.62 13.71
N GLU A 137 -3.23 8.47 14.58
CA GLU A 137 -4.57 9.04 14.39
C GLU A 137 -4.69 9.84 13.08
N GLU A 138 -3.66 10.60 12.71
CA GLU A 138 -3.62 11.32 11.44
C GLU A 138 -3.67 10.36 10.24
N MET A 139 -2.78 9.36 10.23
CA MET A 139 -2.69 8.39 9.13
C MET A 139 -3.97 7.57 9.01
N GLU A 140 -4.52 7.09 10.11
CA GLU A 140 -5.78 6.34 10.15
C GLU A 140 -6.95 7.17 9.60
N SER A 141 -7.04 8.45 9.98
CA SER A 141 -8.06 9.37 9.46
C SER A 141 -7.97 9.51 7.94
N ILE A 142 -6.77 9.70 7.41
CA ILE A 142 -6.53 9.80 5.97
C ILE A 142 -6.93 8.50 5.25
N GLU A 143 -6.57 7.35 5.81
CA GLU A 143 -6.95 6.04 5.26
C GLU A 143 -8.47 5.87 5.19
N ILE A 144 -9.18 6.22 6.27
CA ILE A 144 -10.65 6.15 6.34
C ILE A 144 -11.26 7.00 5.23
N GLU A 145 -10.81 8.25 5.07
CA GLU A 145 -11.36 9.14 4.06
C GLU A 145 -11.08 8.65 2.62
N ILE A 146 -9.89 8.08 2.37
CA ILE A 146 -9.54 7.52 1.06
C ILE A 146 -10.39 6.28 0.75
N LEU A 147 -10.53 5.36 1.73
CA LEU A 147 -11.34 4.16 1.58
C LEU A 147 -12.82 4.50 1.34
N ALA A 148 -13.36 5.49 2.07
CA ALA A 148 -14.70 6.01 1.83
C ALA A 148 -14.87 6.56 0.40
N LYS A 149 -13.88 7.32 -0.11
CA LYS A 149 -13.88 7.80 -1.52
C LYS A 149 -13.85 6.67 -2.54
N LEU A 150 -13.25 5.52 -2.19
CA LEU A 150 -13.20 4.32 -3.02
C LEU A 150 -14.44 3.42 -2.87
N GLY A 151 -15.35 3.75 -1.94
CA GLY A 151 -16.59 3.02 -1.68
C GLY A 151 -16.44 1.87 -0.67
N PHE A 152 -15.40 1.91 0.16
CA PHE A 152 -15.16 0.95 1.23
C PHE A 152 -15.52 1.54 2.59
N GLU A 153 -15.89 0.67 3.52
CA GLU A 153 -16.18 1.03 4.90
C GLU A 153 -14.89 1.34 5.67
N ASN A 154 -15.05 1.97 6.84
CA ASN A 154 -13.93 2.25 7.74
C ASN A 154 -13.28 0.92 8.19
N PRO A 155 -11.98 0.71 7.94
CA PRO A 155 -11.31 -0.55 8.24
C PRO A 155 -11.05 -0.79 9.73
N TYR A 156 -11.19 0.25 10.57
CA TYR A 156 -10.95 0.25 12.01
C TYR A 156 -12.21 -0.01 12.84
N LEU A 157 -13.38 -0.09 12.21
CA LEU A 157 -14.59 -0.52 12.89
C LEU A 157 -14.56 -2.05 13.06
N GLU A 158 -14.67 -2.53 14.30
CA GLU A 158 -14.89 -3.96 14.54
C GLU A 158 -16.20 -4.39 13.87
N GLN A 159 -16.11 -5.39 13.00
CA GLN A 159 -17.29 -6.03 12.42
C GLN A 159 -17.92 -6.92 13.49
N ASN A 160 -18.94 -6.39 14.18
CA ASN A 160 -19.80 -7.14 15.08
C ASN A 160 -20.64 -8.21 14.36
#